data_AF-A0A4V2UPD9-F1
#
_entry.id   AF-A0A4V2UPD9-F1
#
_cell.length_a   1.000
_cell.length_b   1.000
_cell.length_c   1.000
_cell.angle_alpha   90.00
_cell.angle_beta   90.00
_cell.angle_gamma   90.00
#
_symmetry.space_group_name_H-M   'P 1'
#
loop_
_entity.id
_entity.type
_entity.pdbx_description
1 polymer ?
#
loop_
_entity_poly.entity_id
_entity_poly.type
_entity_poly.pdbx_seq_one_letter_code
_entity_poly.pdbx_strand_id
1 'polypeptide(L)'
;MGKGKTFSITQEEMERLLDRAADRAVSAYQKEIAEEKKKSVSEEKAKFDRRYRNTKMLLEHYRDFSEYDEKAIYRISNELDEDIVDIIELMEGRRIDRDGKIESIERGVIRTRVIMNHVDRMLEVYRESCESSPYQEEKRRWRVIEGLYLNNKAKTVQEIAEEEVINERTVYKDVKAACRRLTALIFGIDGFER
;
A
#
# COMPACT_ATOMS: atom_id res chain seq x y z
N MET A 1 -16.82 7.58 -64.68
CA MET A 1 -17.29 6.54 -63.75
C MET A 1 -16.27 5.41 -63.73
N GLY A 2 -15.50 5.25 -62.65
CA GLY A 2 -14.49 4.20 -62.55
C GLY A 2 -15.14 2.84 -62.34
N LYS A 3 -14.93 1.88 -63.24
CA LYS A 3 -15.38 0.49 -63.06
C LYS A 3 -14.61 -0.11 -61.89
N GLY A 4 -15.31 -0.48 -60.81
CA GLY A 4 -14.70 -1.22 -59.70
C GLY A 4 -14.15 -2.55 -60.20
N LYS A 5 -12.91 -2.90 -59.81
CA LYS A 5 -12.33 -4.21 -60.07
C LYS A 5 -13.03 -5.23 -59.16
N THR A 6 -13.60 -6.27 -59.75
CA THR A 6 -14.18 -7.43 -59.04
C THR A 6 -13.21 -8.60 -59.09
N PHE A 7 -13.06 -9.30 -57.96
CA PHE A 7 -12.23 -10.50 -57.83
C PHE A 7 -13.14 -11.70 -57.52
N SER A 8 -12.95 -12.82 -58.22
CA SER A 8 -13.63 -14.09 -57.95
C SER A 8 -12.77 -14.94 -57.03
N ILE A 9 -13.34 -15.43 -55.93
CA ILE A 9 -12.68 -16.28 -54.94
C ILE A 9 -13.52 -17.54 -54.74
N THR A 10 -12.89 -18.68 -54.49
CA THR A 10 -13.60 -19.94 -54.19
C THR A 10 -14.16 -19.91 -52.76
N GLN A 11 -15.16 -20.74 -52.49
CA GLN A 11 -15.75 -20.86 -51.15
C GLN A 11 -14.69 -21.28 -50.11
N GLU A 12 -13.81 -22.21 -50.44
CA GLU A 12 -12.74 -22.66 -49.54
C GLU A 12 -11.73 -21.54 -49.24
N GLU A 13 -11.41 -20.69 -50.22
CA GLU A 13 -10.56 -19.52 -50.01
C GLU A 13 -11.26 -18.46 -49.14
N MET A 14 -12.57 -18.29 -49.29
CA MET A 14 -13.37 -17.40 -48.45
C MET A 14 -13.41 -17.89 -46.99
N GLU A 15 -13.63 -19.18 -46.77
CA GLU A 15 -13.62 -19.80 -45.44
C GLU A 15 -12.24 -19.65 -44.77
N ARG A 16 -11.14 -19.95 -45.48
CA ARG A 16 -9.77 -19.74 -44.97
C ARG A 16 -9.46 -18.28 -44.64
N LEU A 17 -10.00 -17.33 -45.41
CA LEU A 17 -9.86 -15.90 -45.11
C LEU A 17 -10.62 -15.51 -43.86
N LEU A 18 -11.85 -16.01 -43.68
CA LEU A 18 -12.68 -15.76 -42.51
C LEU A 18 -12.05 -16.35 -41.25
N ASP A 19 -11.56 -17.59 -41.29
CA ASP A 19 -10.90 -18.22 -40.15
C ASP A 19 -9.65 -17.44 -39.74
N ARG A 20 -8.79 -17.05 -40.69
CA ARG A 20 -7.60 -16.24 -40.39
C ARG A 20 -7.96 -14.86 -39.84
N ALA A 21 -9.05 -14.26 -40.29
CA ALA A 21 -9.52 -12.98 -39.77
C ALA A 21 -10.05 -13.13 -38.34
N ALA A 22 -10.83 -14.18 -38.07
CA ALA A 22 -11.34 -14.50 -36.75
C ALA A 22 -10.20 -14.80 -35.76
N ASP A 23 -9.24 -15.64 -36.14
CA ASP A 23 -8.07 -15.98 -35.32
C ASP A 23 -7.24 -14.74 -34.96
N ARG A 24 -7.03 -13.84 -35.93
CA ARG A 24 -6.32 -12.58 -35.69
C ARG A 24 -7.10 -11.65 -34.76
N ALA A 25 -8.41 -11.56 -34.93
CA ALA A 25 -9.26 -10.74 -34.07
C ALA A 25 -9.27 -11.26 -32.62
N VAL A 26 -9.43 -12.57 -32.41
CA VAL A 26 -9.40 -13.20 -31.09
C VAL A 26 -8.01 -13.04 -30.46
N SER A 27 -6.95 -13.27 -31.22
CA SER A 27 -5.57 -13.12 -30.72
C SER A 27 -5.26 -11.67 -30.31
N ALA A 28 -5.69 -10.69 -31.10
CA ALA A 28 -5.52 -9.28 -30.78
C ALA A 28 -6.28 -8.89 -29.51
N TYR A 29 -7.54 -9.32 -29.38
CA TYR A 29 -8.36 -9.08 -28.20
C TYR A 29 -7.77 -9.73 -26.92
N GLN A 30 -7.31 -10.98 -27.01
CA GLN A 30 -6.67 -11.66 -25.88
C GLN A 30 -5.38 -10.95 -25.45
N LYS A 31 -4.60 -10.44 -26.42
CA LYS A 31 -3.38 -9.69 -26.13
C LYS A 31 -3.68 -8.36 -25.42
N GLU A 32 -4.70 -7.63 -25.86
CA GLU A 32 -5.13 -6.37 -25.22
C GLU A 32 -5.58 -6.61 -23.78
N ILE A 33 -6.42 -7.62 -23.53
CA ILE A 33 -6.81 -8.01 -22.16
C ILE A 33 -5.58 -8.38 -21.31
N ALA A 34 -4.62 -9.12 -21.86
CA ALA A 34 -3.43 -9.52 -21.12
C ALA A 34 -2.55 -8.31 -20.78
N GLU A 35 -2.43 -7.34 -21.68
CA GLU A 35 -1.70 -6.09 -21.47
C GLU A 35 -2.39 -5.20 -20.41
N GLU A 36 -3.73 -5.06 -20.47
CA GLU A 36 -4.51 -4.34 -19.46
C GLU A 36 -4.39 -4.98 -18.08
N LYS A 37 -4.53 -6.31 -17.98
CA LYS A 37 -4.33 -7.05 -16.74
C LYS A 37 -2.92 -6.84 -16.19
N LYS A 38 -1.90 -6.96 -17.04
CA LYS A 38 -0.51 -6.72 -16.63
C LYS A 38 -0.30 -5.30 -16.12
N LYS A 39 -0.90 -4.30 -16.77
CA LYS A 39 -0.84 -2.90 -16.35
C LYS A 39 -1.52 -2.71 -15.00
N SER A 40 -2.73 -3.22 -14.80
CA SER A 40 -3.46 -3.12 -13.53
C SER A 40 -2.68 -3.74 -12.35
N VAL A 41 -2.14 -4.95 -12.52
CA VAL A 41 -1.30 -5.60 -11.50
C VAL A 41 -0.04 -4.79 -11.19
N SER A 42 0.59 -4.20 -12.21
CA SER A 42 1.78 -3.37 -12.00
C SER A 42 1.47 -2.08 -11.23
N GLU A 43 0.31 -1.48 -11.47
CA GLU A 43 -0.16 -0.27 -10.78
C GLU A 43 -0.53 -0.56 -9.33
N GLU A 44 -1.24 -1.67 -9.07
CA GLU A 44 -1.56 -2.11 -7.72
C GLU A 44 -0.31 -2.41 -6.90
N LYS A 45 0.68 -3.09 -7.51
CA LYS A 45 1.97 -3.33 -6.88
C LYS A 45 2.71 -2.03 -6.57
N ALA A 46 2.74 -1.07 -7.49
CA ALA A 46 3.38 0.22 -7.26
C ALA A 46 2.69 1.01 -6.12
N LYS A 47 1.36 0.95 -6.04
CA LYS A 47 0.58 1.53 -4.92
C LYS A 47 0.92 0.84 -3.61
N PHE A 48 0.95 -0.49 -3.57
CA PHE A 48 1.34 -1.23 -2.37
C PHE A 48 2.76 -0.89 -1.93
N ASP A 49 3.72 -0.85 -2.85
CA ASP A 49 5.12 -0.52 -2.55
C ASP A 49 5.28 0.90 -2.00
N ARG A 50 4.50 1.89 -2.48
CA ARG A 50 4.42 3.23 -1.87
C ARG A 50 3.88 3.17 -0.44
N ARG A 51 2.72 2.55 -0.24
CA ARG A 51 2.05 2.45 1.07
C ARG A 51 2.89 1.69 2.09
N TYR A 52 3.64 0.68 1.66
CA TYR A 52 4.59 -0.05 2.48
C TYR A 52 5.75 0.84 2.94
N ARG A 53 6.30 1.68 2.06
CA ARG A 53 7.32 2.68 2.43
C ARG A 53 6.75 3.70 3.43
N ASN A 54 5.53 4.17 3.22
CA ASN A 54 4.85 5.08 4.14
C ASN A 54 4.63 4.45 5.52
N THR A 55 4.21 3.17 5.56
CA THR A 55 4.05 2.43 6.81
C THR A 55 5.36 2.36 7.60
N LYS A 56 6.48 2.09 6.92
CA LYS A 56 7.80 2.09 7.57
C LYS A 56 8.17 3.46 8.13
N MET A 57 7.98 4.51 7.34
CA MET A 57 8.26 5.88 7.77
C MET A 57 7.44 6.25 9.01
N LEU A 58 6.15 5.90 9.03
CA LEU A 58 5.26 6.14 10.17
C LEU A 58 5.73 5.43 11.43
N LEU A 59 6.23 4.19 11.32
CA LEU A 59 6.77 3.44 12.46
C LEU A 59 8.14 3.97 12.91
N GLU A 60 9.03 4.26 11.97
CA GLU A 60 10.38 4.77 12.26
C GLU A 60 10.32 6.11 13.02
N HIS A 61 9.36 6.96 12.66
CA HIS A 61 9.14 8.26 13.29
C HIS A 61 7.99 8.27 14.31
N TYR A 62 7.44 7.10 14.69
CA TYR A 62 6.26 7.00 15.58
C TYR A 62 6.36 7.87 16.83
N ARG A 63 7.51 7.83 17.51
CA ARG A 63 7.76 8.62 18.73
C ARG A 63 7.79 10.12 18.46
N ASP A 64 8.46 10.53 17.37
CA ASP A 64 8.54 11.93 16.94
C ASP A 64 7.13 12.52 16.70
N PHE A 65 6.20 11.68 16.22
CA PHE A 65 4.80 12.05 16.06
C PHE A 65 4.03 12.13 17.37
N SER A 66 4.26 11.18 18.28
CA SER A 66 3.54 11.06 19.55
C SER A 66 3.82 12.21 20.52
N GLU A 67 4.99 12.85 20.40
CA GLU A 67 5.38 14.01 21.23
C GLU A 67 4.85 15.35 20.68
N TYR A 68 4.15 15.36 19.53
CA TYR A 68 3.46 16.51 18.92
C TYR A 68 4.22 17.86 18.96
N ASP A 69 5.52 17.87 18.65
CA ASP A 69 6.24 19.12 18.36
C ASP A 69 5.78 19.65 16.98
N GLU A 70 5.26 20.89 16.94
CA GLU A 70 4.79 21.56 15.71
C GLU A 70 5.81 21.51 14.57
N LYS A 71 7.12 21.42 14.89
CA LYS A 71 8.20 21.30 13.91
C LYS A 71 8.37 19.89 13.32
N ALA A 72 8.01 18.83 14.05
CA ALA A 72 8.01 17.46 13.53
C ALA A 72 6.86 17.29 12.53
N ILE A 73 5.70 17.84 12.88
CA ILE A 73 4.48 17.87 12.06
C ILE A 73 4.72 18.52 10.69
N TYR A 74 5.40 19.67 10.64
CA TYR A 74 5.65 20.39 9.38
C TYR A 74 6.56 19.60 8.41
N ARG A 75 7.64 19.00 8.93
CA ARG A 75 8.56 18.20 8.10
C ARG A 75 7.83 17.03 7.45
N ILE A 76 6.99 16.36 8.23
CA ILE A 76 6.37 15.13 7.76
C ILE A 76 5.20 15.40 6.81
N SER A 77 4.39 16.45 7.03
CA SER A 77 3.35 16.81 6.04
C SER A 77 3.92 17.12 4.65
N ASN A 78 5.23 17.41 4.54
CA ASN A 78 5.92 17.60 3.27
C ASN A 78 6.64 16.35 2.74
N GLU A 79 6.90 15.35 3.59
CA GLU A 79 7.62 14.11 3.24
C GLU A 79 6.68 12.93 2.96
N LEU A 80 5.43 12.97 3.44
CA LEU A 80 4.43 11.94 3.13
C LEU A 80 3.88 12.14 1.71
N ASP A 81 3.92 11.06 0.92
CA ASP A 81 3.32 11.02 -0.43
C ASP A 81 1.80 11.31 -0.38
N GLU A 82 1.25 11.81 -1.51
CA GLU A 82 -0.17 12.13 -1.71
C GLU A 82 -1.15 11.00 -1.29
N ASP A 83 -0.73 9.73 -1.30
CA ASP A 83 -1.54 8.56 -0.90
C ASP A 83 -1.99 8.60 0.59
N ILE A 84 -1.30 9.31 1.49
CA ILE A 84 -1.79 9.52 2.88
C ILE A 84 -2.82 10.66 2.92
N VAL A 85 -2.66 11.66 2.06
CA VAL A 85 -3.67 12.71 1.87
C VAL A 85 -4.97 12.09 1.35
N ASP A 86 -4.88 11.10 0.46
CA ASP A 86 -6.04 10.33 0.00
C ASP A 86 -6.75 9.59 1.15
N ILE A 87 -6.02 9.07 2.16
CA ILE A 87 -6.66 8.48 3.37
C ILE A 87 -7.45 9.54 4.14
N ILE A 88 -6.90 10.74 4.31
CA ILE A 88 -7.57 11.83 5.01
C ILE A 88 -8.81 12.29 4.23
N GLU A 89 -8.72 12.37 2.90
CA GLU A 89 -9.86 12.68 2.03
C GLU A 89 -10.94 11.58 2.10
N LEU A 90 -10.54 10.30 2.17
CA LEU A 90 -11.45 9.16 2.33
C LEU A 90 -12.10 9.10 3.72
N MET A 91 -11.36 9.43 4.78
CA MET A 91 -11.79 9.36 6.19
C MET A 91 -12.65 10.56 6.60
N GLU A 92 -12.37 11.75 6.09
CA GLU A 92 -13.15 12.95 6.44
C GLU A 92 -14.48 13.07 5.67
N GLY A 93 -14.70 12.25 4.64
CA GLY A 93 -15.87 12.36 3.76
C GLY A 93 -16.01 13.73 3.08
N ARG A 94 -14.94 14.52 3.08
CA ARG A 94 -14.88 15.89 2.60
C ARG A 94 -13.88 15.99 1.47
N ARG A 95 -14.35 16.44 0.30
CA ARG A 95 -13.46 17.10 -0.67
C ARG A 95 -12.98 18.37 0.01
N ILE A 96 -11.70 18.46 0.33
CA ILE A 96 -11.12 19.75 0.69
C ILE A 96 -11.17 20.57 -0.60
N ASP A 97 -12.08 21.54 -0.65
CA ASP A 97 -12.23 22.41 -1.79
C ASP A 97 -10.90 23.11 -2.10
N ARG A 98 -10.59 23.23 -3.39
CA ARG A 98 -9.35 23.85 -3.90
C ARG A 98 -9.18 25.33 -3.51
N ASP A 99 -10.11 25.92 -2.77
CA ASP A 99 -10.23 27.34 -2.49
C ASP A 99 -9.62 27.81 -1.15
N GLY A 100 -8.68 27.03 -0.60
CA GLY A 100 -7.40 27.57 -0.15
C GLY A 100 -7.36 28.87 0.70
N LYS A 101 -8.16 29.01 1.77
CA LYS A 101 -7.92 30.07 2.78
C LYS A 101 -8.21 29.63 4.22
N ILE A 102 -7.31 28.83 4.80
CA ILE A 102 -7.00 28.74 6.25
C ILE A 102 -5.50 28.40 6.36
N GLU A 103 -4.78 28.99 7.31
CA GLU A 103 -3.31 29.01 7.45
C GLU A 103 -2.66 27.61 7.37
N SER A 104 -1.56 27.48 6.62
CA SER A 104 -0.97 26.19 6.21
C SER A 104 -0.44 25.34 7.35
N ILE A 105 -0.07 25.97 8.47
CA ILE A 105 0.52 25.31 9.64
C ILE A 105 -0.57 24.59 10.46
N GLU A 106 -1.69 25.26 10.75
CA GLU A 106 -2.80 24.66 11.49
C GLU A 106 -3.38 23.43 10.76
N ARG A 107 -3.46 23.49 9.42
CA ARG A 107 -3.88 22.35 8.60
C ARG A 107 -2.91 21.18 8.67
N GLY A 108 -1.60 21.42 8.68
CA GLY A 108 -0.59 20.35 8.81
C GLY A 108 -0.66 19.64 10.17
N VAL A 109 -0.90 20.39 11.25
CA VAL A 109 -1.07 19.87 12.61
C VAL A 109 -2.33 19.02 12.74
N ILE A 110 -3.47 19.53 12.28
CA ILE A 110 -4.74 18.78 12.31
C ILE A 110 -4.61 17.51 11.48
N ARG A 111 -4.02 17.60 10.29
CA ARG A 111 -3.80 16.47 9.38
C ARG A 111 -2.95 15.38 10.04
N THR A 112 -1.82 15.74 10.63
CA THR A 112 -0.93 14.79 11.29
C THR A 112 -1.60 14.13 12.48
N ARG A 113 -2.41 14.88 13.25
CA ARG A 113 -3.21 14.31 14.35
C ARG A 113 -4.20 13.27 13.87
N VAL A 114 -4.92 13.53 12.77
CA VAL A 114 -5.86 12.55 12.19
C VAL A 114 -5.13 11.30 11.73
N ILE A 115 -3.98 11.44 11.04
CA ILE A 115 -3.16 10.31 10.61
C ILE A 115 -2.71 9.49 11.81
N MET A 116 -2.16 10.12 12.84
CA MET A 116 -1.64 9.40 14.01
C MET A 116 -2.73 8.70 14.79
N ASN A 117 -3.89 9.33 14.98
CA ASN A 117 -5.05 8.67 15.60
C ASN A 117 -5.48 7.42 14.82
N HIS A 118 -5.42 7.46 13.48
CA HIS A 118 -5.70 6.30 12.64
C HIS A 118 -4.62 5.21 12.79
N VAL A 119 -3.35 5.60 12.76
CA VAL A 119 -2.22 4.68 12.96
C VAL A 119 -2.31 4.00 14.33
N ASP A 120 -2.58 4.74 15.40
CA ASP A 120 -2.76 4.23 16.75
C ASP A 120 -3.88 3.19 16.79
N ARG A 121 -5.02 3.50 16.18
CA ARG A 121 -6.14 2.55 16.10
C ARG A 121 -5.78 1.28 15.34
N MET A 122 -5.01 1.39 14.26
CA MET A 122 -4.58 0.22 13.48
C MET A 122 -3.49 -0.59 14.18
N LEU A 123 -2.64 0.05 14.98
CA LEU A 123 -1.68 -0.62 15.86
C LEU A 123 -2.40 -1.42 16.95
N GLU A 124 -3.46 -0.87 17.55
CA GLU A 124 -4.31 -1.60 18.50
C GLU A 124 -4.94 -2.84 17.88
N VAL A 125 -5.56 -2.71 16.69
CA VAL A 125 -6.15 -3.84 15.96
C VAL A 125 -5.09 -4.91 15.64
N TYR A 126 -3.89 -4.47 15.20
CA TYR A 126 -2.79 -5.38 14.94
C TYR A 126 -2.34 -6.12 16.20
N ARG A 127 -2.19 -5.40 17.32
CA ARG A 127 -1.85 -5.95 18.63
C ARG A 127 -2.83 -7.03 19.06
N GLU A 128 -4.12 -6.70 19.12
CA GLU A 128 -5.18 -7.62 19.53
C GLU A 128 -5.17 -8.89 18.68
N SER A 129 -4.95 -8.74 17.37
CA SER A 129 -4.88 -9.87 16.45
C SER A 129 -3.62 -10.73 16.65
N CYS A 130 -2.48 -10.13 16.98
CA CYS A 130 -1.26 -10.86 17.31
C CYS A 130 -1.37 -11.58 18.65
N GLU A 131 -1.90 -10.92 19.68
CA GLU A 131 -2.06 -11.48 21.03
C GLU A 131 -3.07 -12.63 21.08
N SER A 132 -4.16 -12.52 20.32
CA SER A 132 -5.18 -13.59 20.19
C SER A 132 -4.76 -14.75 19.28
N SER A 133 -3.67 -14.60 18.51
CA SER A 133 -3.19 -15.65 17.61
C SER A 133 -2.75 -16.90 18.35
N PRO A 134 -3.03 -18.12 17.83
CA PRO A 134 -2.46 -19.35 18.38
C PRO A 134 -0.96 -19.49 18.10
N TYR A 135 -0.41 -18.71 17.16
CA TYR A 135 0.98 -18.81 16.72
C TYR A 135 1.89 -17.88 17.54
N GLN A 136 2.90 -18.46 18.19
CA GLN A 136 3.90 -17.69 18.95
C GLN A 136 4.65 -16.67 18.09
N GLU A 137 4.80 -16.96 16.80
CA GLU A 137 5.44 -16.06 15.86
C GLU A 137 4.68 -14.73 15.70
N GLU A 138 3.35 -14.76 15.65
CA GLU A 138 2.54 -13.53 15.55
C GLU A 138 2.64 -12.69 16.83
N LYS A 139 2.63 -13.34 18.00
CA LYS A 139 2.84 -12.67 19.30
C LYS A 139 4.21 -12.02 19.38
N ARG A 140 5.25 -12.71 18.91
CA ARG A 140 6.62 -12.19 18.83
C ARG A 140 6.70 -10.99 17.89
N ARG A 141 6.06 -11.04 16.72
CA ARG A 141 6.04 -9.91 15.77
C ARG A 141 5.46 -8.64 16.39
N TRP A 142 4.45 -8.73 17.25
CA TRP A 142 3.98 -7.59 18.02
C TRP A 142 5.08 -7.03 18.92
N ARG A 143 5.69 -7.87 19.76
CA ARG A 143 6.77 -7.46 20.68
C ARG A 143 7.98 -6.86 19.95
N VAL A 144 8.31 -7.36 18.76
CA VAL A 144 9.35 -6.79 17.89
C VAL A 144 8.98 -5.36 17.45
N ILE A 145 7.76 -5.14 16.96
CA ILE A 145 7.31 -3.80 16.55
C ILE A 145 7.25 -2.85 17.74
N GLU A 146 6.66 -3.30 18.84
CA GLU A 146 6.54 -2.53 20.09
C GLU A 146 7.93 -2.13 20.62
N GLY A 147 8.86 -3.08 20.67
CA GLY A 147 10.23 -2.87 21.14
C GLY A 147 11.04 -1.89 20.30
N LEU A 148 10.96 -1.99 18.97
CA LEU A 148 11.72 -1.12 18.06
C LEU A 148 11.15 0.30 18.00
N TYR A 149 9.83 0.41 17.83
CA TYR A 149 9.20 1.63 17.34
C TYR A 149 8.33 2.34 18.37
N LEU A 150 7.61 1.60 19.22
CA LEU A 150 6.51 2.17 20.01
C LEU A 150 6.91 2.48 21.45
N ASN A 151 7.76 1.66 22.06
CA ASN A 151 8.22 1.89 23.43
C ASN A 151 8.97 3.24 23.54
N ASN A 152 8.75 3.95 24.65
CA ASN A 152 9.41 5.23 24.96
C ASN A 152 10.93 5.17 24.75
N LYS A 153 11.55 4.05 25.14
CA LYS A 153 12.94 3.75 24.83
C LYS A 153 13.00 2.67 23.77
N ALA A 154 13.53 3.03 22.59
CA ALA A 154 13.79 2.08 21.51
C ALA A 154 14.76 1.00 21.98
N LYS A 155 14.42 -0.26 21.70
CA LYS A 155 15.37 -1.37 21.78
C LYS A 155 16.12 -1.49 20.46
N THR A 156 17.34 -1.97 20.52
CA THR A 156 18.12 -2.37 19.36
C THR A 156 17.64 -3.72 18.83
N VAL A 157 17.98 -4.01 17.57
CA VAL A 157 17.72 -5.33 16.96
C VAL A 157 18.39 -6.46 17.76
N GLN A 158 19.58 -6.21 18.28
CA GLN A 158 20.34 -7.17 19.09
C GLN A 158 19.63 -7.47 20.42
N GLU A 159 19.21 -6.44 21.17
CA GLU A 159 18.49 -6.62 22.44
C GLU A 159 17.21 -7.45 22.25
N ILE A 160 16.43 -7.16 21.20
CA ILE A 160 15.21 -7.92 20.89
C ILE A 160 15.54 -9.36 20.50
N ALA A 161 16.61 -9.58 19.74
CA ALA A 161 17.03 -10.92 19.34
C ALA A 161 17.41 -11.77 20.56
N GLU A 162 18.11 -11.17 21.53
CA GLU A 162 18.48 -11.82 22.79
C GLU A 162 17.26 -12.13 23.66
N GLU A 163 16.34 -11.16 23.84
CA GLU A 163 15.11 -11.34 24.64
C GLU A 163 14.18 -12.42 24.07
N GLU A 164 14.03 -12.47 22.76
CA GLU A 164 13.15 -13.42 22.07
C GLU A 164 13.84 -14.75 21.73
N VAL A 165 15.14 -14.89 22.04
CA VAL A 165 15.96 -16.07 21.76
C VAL A 165 15.92 -16.44 20.26
N ILE A 166 16.13 -15.44 19.41
CA ILE A 166 16.20 -15.57 17.95
C ILE A 166 17.47 -14.90 17.41
N ASN A 167 17.73 -15.04 16.11
CA ASN A 167 18.79 -14.26 15.45
C ASN A 167 18.24 -12.93 14.91
N GLU A 168 19.13 -11.95 14.72
CA GLU A 168 18.77 -10.63 14.16
C GLU A 168 18.07 -10.73 12.80
N ARG A 169 18.48 -11.71 11.96
CA ARG A 169 17.82 -11.97 10.68
C ARG A 169 16.33 -12.29 10.85
N THR A 170 15.94 -12.93 11.94
CA THR A 170 14.55 -13.25 12.26
C THR A 170 13.81 -12.00 12.71
N VAL A 171 14.46 -11.11 13.49
CA VAL A 171 13.89 -9.79 13.83
C VAL A 171 13.56 -9.00 12.56
N TYR A 172 14.47 -8.91 11.59
CA TYR A 172 14.19 -8.22 10.32
C TYR A 172 13.07 -8.88 9.50
N LYS A 173 12.95 -10.22 9.55
CA LYS A 173 11.84 -10.93 8.91
C LYS A 173 10.51 -10.61 9.58
N ASP A 174 10.49 -10.58 10.92
CA ASP A 174 9.31 -10.24 11.71
C ASP A 174 8.87 -8.80 11.46
N VAL A 175 9.80 -7.84 11.42
CA VAL A 175 9.52 -6.45 11.00
C VAL A 175 8.91 -6.41 9.61
N LYS A 176 9.49 -7.11 8.64
CA LYS A 176 8.96 -7.14 7.26
C LYS A 176 7.54 -7.70 7.19
N ALA A 177 7.25 -8.78 7.92
CA ALA A 177 5.94 -9.39 7.96
C ALA A 177 4.92 -8.47 8.65
N ALA A 178 5.29 -7.90 9.79
CA ALA A 178 4.46 -6.96 10.54
C ALA A 178 4.15 -5.69 9.73
N CYS A 179 5.15 -5.07 9.10
CA CYS A 179 4.96 -3.88 8.26
C CYS A 179 3.98 -4.16 7.11
N ARG A 180 4.05 -5.31 6.44
CA ARG A 180 3.09 -5.63 5.36
C ARG A 180 1.66 -5.72 5.88
N ARG A 181 1.49 -6.35 7.04
CA ARG A 181 0.17 -6.53 7.66
C ARG A 181 -0.39 -5.20 8.16
N LEU A 182 0.46 -4.35 8.74
CA LEU A 182 0.12 -2.97 9.10
C LEU A 182 -0.20 -2.11 7.87
N THR A 183 0.50 -2.27 6.75
CA THR A 183 0.15 -1.58 5.49
C THR A 183 -1.26 -1.94 5.04
N ALA A 184 -1.63 -3.22 5.11
CA ALA A 184 -2.99 -3.64 4.78
C ALA A 184 -4.03 -3.02 5.72
N LEU A 185 -3.77 -3.03 7.04
CA LEU A 185 -4.67 -2.45 8.05
C LEU A 185 -4.81 -0.93 7.89
N ILE A 186 -3.71 -0.20 7.81
CA ILE A 186 -3.68 1.27 7.72
C ILE A 186 -4.34 1.76 6.44
N PHE A 187 -4.13 1.08 5.31
CA PHE A 187 -4.57 1.57 4.00
C PHE A 187 -5.80 0.83 3.45
N GLY A 188 -6.40 -0.10 4.22
CA GLY A 188 -7.56 -0.88 3.80
C GLY A 188 -7.32 -1.70 2.53
N ILE A 189 -6.07 -2.12 2.28
CA ILE A 189 -5.73 -2.96 1.13
C ILE A 189 -6.05 -4.39 1.51
N ASP A 190 -6.66 -5.15 0.61
CA ASP A 190 -6.69 -6.61 0.71
C ASP A 190 -5.25 -7.14 0.64
N GLY A 191 -4.57 -7.17 1.78
CA GLY A 191 -3.21 -7.70 1.93
C GLY A 191 -3.16 -9.23 2.03
N PHE A 192 -4.25 -9.90 1.67
CA PHE A 192 -4.38 -11.35 1.73
C PHE A 192 -3.98 -12.02 0.41
N GLU A 193 -2.71 -11.90 0.03
CA GLU A 193 -2.09 -12.95 -0.76
C GLU A 193 -1.46 -13.96 0.21
N ARG A 194 -2.17 -15.07 0.43
CA ARG A 194 -1.70 -16.27 1.14
C ARG A 194 -0.89 -17.16 0.21
#